data_AF-A0A662TN90-F1
#
_entry.id   AF-A0A662TN90-F1
#
_cell.length_a   1.000
_cell.length_b   1.000
_cell.length_c   1.000
_cell.angle_alpha   90.00
_cell.angle_beta   90.00
_cell.angle_gamma   90.00
#
_symmetry.space_group_name_H-M   'P 1'
#
loop_
_entity.id
_entity.type
_entity.pdbx_description
1 polymer ?
#
loop_
_entity_poly.entity_id
_entity_poly.type
_entity_poly.pdbx_seq_one_letter_code
_entity_poly.pdbx_strand_id
1 'polypeptide(L)'
;MSTTFHYKYPFLFYGERALASIIEEIPLDNLRNLISNIVSRKAWDRVSDDPLNIMLTVAILQRLQAKRLLSRYAVRLSKKIGSEIQRESTETVLNVARKIIDNRINVEDIQLRGVKTSLFKIPVPTYLRISQYFKSIKWKLVNQIVINGYVYVGRRDLIRLIEEMLKDAIINERIRLKLPDHIDLSDEYRRISQIERTFTEKIKMPKGKIRVDAFPPCMRELLSRAREGRNLSHTERFSLATFL
;
A
#
# COMPACT_ATOMS: atom_id res chain seq x y z
N MET A 1 -16.17 -17.01 -14.18
CA MET A 1 -15.18 -15.91 -14.21
C MET A 1 -15.90 -14.61 -13.90
N SER A 2 -15.58 -13.94 -12.79
CA SER A 2 -16.00 -12.55 -12.54
C SER A 2 -15.21 -11.66 -13.51
N THR A 3 -15.78 -11.42 -14.68
CA THR A 3 -15.15 -10.67 -15.78
C THR A 3 -14.74 -9.27 -15.32
N THR A 4 -15.48 -8.67 -14.39
CA THR A 4 -15.28 -7.29 -13.92
C THR A 4 -13.92 -7.06 -13.25
N PHE A 5 -13.39 -8.00 -12.45
CA PHE A 5 -12.14 -7.77 -11.71
C PHE A 5 -10.91 -7.70 -12.64
N HIS A 6 -10.87 -8.56 -13.67
CA HIS A 6 -9.76 -8.59 -14.63
C HIS A 6 -9.68 -7.29 -15.43
N TYR A 7 -10.82 -6.77 -15.87
CA TYR A 7 -10.88 -5.48 -16.57
C TYR A 7 -10.52 -4.32 -15.64
N LYS A 8 -10.83 -4.42 -14.34
CA LYS A 8 -10.55 -3.34 -13.38
C LYS A 8 -9.07 -3.23 -13.02
N TYR A 9 -8.34 -4.35 -12.99
CA TYR A 9 -6.91 -4.40 -12.63
C TYR A 9 -6.09 -5.14 -13.70
N PRO A 10 -6.02 -4.61 -14.93
CA PRO A 10 -5.37 -5.28 -16.04
C PRO A 10 -3.88 -5.56 -15.75
N PHE A 11 -3.20 -4.70 -15.00
CA PHE A 11 -1.79 -4.87 -14.64
C PHE A 11 -1.50 -6.09 -13.74
N LEU A 12 -2.52 -6.72 -13.16
CA LEU A 12 -2.36 -7.98 -12.43
C LEU A 12 -2.36 -9.19 -13.37
N PHE A 13 -2.75 -9.04 -14.63
CA PHE A 13 -3.00 -10.15 -15.55
C PHE A 13 -2.19 -10.04 -16.85
N TYR A 14 -2.03 -8.83 -17.37
CA TYR A 14 -1.30 -8.57 -18.61
C TYR A 14 0.17 -8.21 -18.36
N GLY A 15 1.01 -8.44 -19.38
CA GLY A 15 2.42 -8.05 -19.35
C GLY A 15 2.62 -6.57 -19.65
N GLU A 16 3.81 -6.03 -19.32
CA GLU A 16 4.14 -4.61 -19.49
C GLU A 16 3.86 -4.08 -20.90
N ARG A 17 4.14 -4.87 -21.94
CA ARG A 17 3.92 -4.48 -23.35
C ARG A 17 2.45 -4.23 -23.67
N ALA A 18 1.56 -5.10 -23.19
CA ALA A 18 0.12 -4.96 -23.42
C ALA A 18 -0.46 -3.77 -22.65
N LEU A 19 0.14 -3.41 -21.51
CA LEU A 19 -0.27 -2.25 -20.73
C LEU A 19 0.24 -0.95 -21.35
N ALA A 20 1.44 -0.98 -21.94
CA ALA A 20 2.00 0.15 -22.68
C ALA A 20 1.17 0.46 -23.94
N SER A 21 0.76 -0.56 -24.70
CA SER A 21 -0.06 -0.37 -25.90
C SER A 21 -1.40 0.31 -25.58
N ILE A 22 -2.05 -0.07 -24.46
CA ILE A 22 -3.29 0.58 -23.99
C ILE A 22 -3.07 2.09 -23.75
N ILE A 23 -1.91 2.47 -23.23
CA ILE A 23 -1.58 3.89 -22.97
C ILE A 23 -1.23 4.61 -24.27
N GLU A 24 -0.53 3.94 -25.18
CA GLU A 24 -0.14 4.49 -26.50
C GLU A 24 -1.33 4.73 -27.43
N GLU A 25 -2.41 3.98 -27.29
CA GLU A 25 -3.65 4.17 -28.06
C GLU A 25 -4.42 5.46 -27.68
N ILE A 26 -4.05 6.11 -26.57
CA ILE A 26 -4.73 7.32 -26.09
C ILE A 26 -4.18 8.55 -26.84
N PRO A 27 -5.04 9.41 -27.42
CA PRO A 27 -4.60 10.65 -28.05
C PRO A 27 -3.76 11.50 -27.11
N LEU A 28 -2.64 12.05 -27.61
CA LEU A 28 -1.64 12.75 -26.79
C LEU A 28 -2.22 13.91 -25.98
N ASP A 29 -3.14 14.69 -26.56
CA ASP A 29 -3.78 15.80 -25.86
C ASP A 29 -4.65 15.31 -24.70
N ASN A 30 -5.37 14.19 -24.90
CA ASN A 30 -6.16 13.57 -23.84
C ASN A 30 -5.25 13.04 -22.73
N LEU A 31 -4.13 12.41 -23.09
CA LEU A 31 -3.16 11.87 -22.15
C LEU A 31 -2.51 12.98 -21.30
N ARG A 32 -2.08 14.09 -21.93
CA ARG A 32 -1.56 15.28 -21.21
C ARG A 32 -2.59 15.87 -20.26
N ASN A 33 -3.84 16.00 -20.70
CA ASN A 33 -4.93 16.50 -19.85
C ASN A 33 -5.20 15.57 -18.66
N LEU A 34 -5.21 14.25 -18.86
CA LEU A 34 -5.35 13.27 -17.77
C LEU A 34 -4.21 13.39 -16.75
N ILE A 35 -2.97 13.44 -17.23
CA ILE A 35 -1.78 13.58 -16.39
C ILE A 35 -1.84 14.88 -15.56
N SER A 36 -2.11 16.02 -16.21
CA SER A 36 -2.22 17.31 -15.54
C SER A 36 -3.36 17.33 -14.50
N ASN A 37 -4.49 16.68 -14.80
CA ASN A 37 -5.61 16.52 -13.86
C ASN A 37 -5.24 15.64 -12.65
N ILE A 38 -4.55 14.51 -12.88
CA ILE A 38 -4.06 13.63 -11.81
C ILE A 38 -3.15 14.42 -10.87
N VAL A 39 -2.28 15.24 -11.44
CA VAL A 39 -1.29 16.03 -10.69
C VAL A 39 -1.92 17.19 -9.93
N SER A 40 -2.76 17.98 -10.59
CA SER A 40 -3.40 19.17 -10.00
C SER A 40 -4.39 18.80 -8.89
N ARG A 41 -5.22 17.77 -9.10
CA ARG A 41 -6.23 17.33 -8.13
C ARG A 41 -5.67 16.43 -7.04
N LYS A 42 -4.36 16.14 -7.05
CA LYS A 42 -3.72 15.18 -6.16
C LYS A 42 -4.47 13.85 -6.17
N ALA A 43 -4.79 13.36 -7.36
CA ALA A 43 -5.62 12.16 -7.51
C ALA A 43 -5.01 10.96 -6.77
N TRP A 44 -3.69 10.89 -6.59
CA TRP A 44 -3.02 9.89 -5.74
C TRP A 44 -3.42 9.90 -4.25
N ASP A 45 -4.16 10.90 -3.74
CA ASP A 45 -4.73 10.84 -2.39
C ASP A 45 -5.96 9.91 -2.30
N ARG A 46 -6.63 9.62 -3.42
CA ARG A 46 -7.76 8.69 -3.51
C ARG A 46 -7.61 7.74 -4.70
N VAL A 47 -7.76 6.45 -4.48
CA VAL A 47 -7.62 5.48 -5.58
C VAL A 47 -8.87 5.53 -6.47
N SER A 48 -8.70 5.94 -7.73
CA SER A 48 -9.77 5.98 -8.74
C SER A 48 -10.41 4.60 -8.95
N ASP A 49 -11.67 4.55 -9.38
CA ASP A 49 -12.31 3.32 -9.85
C ASP A 49 -12.00 3.00 -11.31
N ASP A 50 -11.54 4.01 -12.06
CA ASP A 50 -11.16 3.85 -13.46
C ASP A 50 -9.77 3.19 -13.58
N PRO A 51 -9.67 2.02 -14.24
CA PRO A 51 -8.41 1.27 -14.43
C PRO A 51 -7.31 2.10 -15.08
N LEU A 52 -7.67 2.93 -16.06
CA LEU A 52 -6.71 3.75 -16.78
C LEU A 52 -6.10 4.79 -15.85
N ASN A 53 -6.93 5.49 -15.08
CA ASN A 53 -6.46 6.44 -14.07
C ASN A 53 -5.56 5.77 -13.02
N ILE A 54 -5.85 4.53 -12.61
CA ILE A 54 -4.97 3.79 -11.70
C ILE A 54 -3.61 3.57 -12.35
N MET A 55 -3.59 3.08 -13.60
CA MET A 55 -2.37 2.78 -14.32
C MET A 55 -1.51 4.02 -14.56
N LEU A 56 -2.13 5.10 -15.05
CA LEU A 56 -1.46 6.38 -15.28
C LEU A 56 -0.91 6.95 -13.97
N THR A 57 -1.65 6.89 -12.86
CA THR A 57 -1.15 7.39 -11.57
C THR A 57 0.11 6.64 -11.13
N VAL A 58 0.15 5.31 -11.24
CA VAL A 58 1.36 4.53 -10.93
C VAL A 58 2.50 4.92 -11.88
N ALA A 59 2.23 4.98 -13.19
CA ALA A 59 3.24 5.28 -14.20
C ALA A 59 3.87 6.67 -14.03
N ILE A 60 3.05 7.68 -13.75
CA ILE A 60 3.49 9.05 -13.45
C ILE A 60 4.37 9.06 -12.20
N LEU A 61 3.92 8.45 -11.10
CA LEU A 61 4.65 8.46 -9.84
C LEU A 61 5.98 7.69 -9.92
N GLN A 62 6.04 6.60 -10.69
CA GLN A 62 7.27 5.86 -10.99
C GLN A 62 8.21 6.72 -11.86
N ARG A 63 7.74 7.27 -12.99
CA ARG A 63 8.53 8.09 -13.91
C ARG A 63 9.14 9.32 -13.24
N LEU A 64 8.38 9.97 -12.36
CA LEU A 64 8.81 11.16 -11.62
C LEU A 64 9.64 10.83 -10.36
N GLN A 65 9.84 9.54 -10.04
CA GLN A 65 10.58 9.07 -8.87
C GLN A 65 10.07 9.64 -7.53
N ALA A 66 8.77 9.93 -7.43
CA ALA A 66 8.14 10.52 -6.25
C ALA A 66 7.90 9.45 -5.16
N LYS A 67 8.99 8.94 -4.56
CA LYS A 67 9.00 7.74 -3.70
C LYS A 67 7.98 7.80 -2.56
N ARG A 68 7.79 8.96 -1.93
CA ARG A 68 6.87 9.09 -0.79
C ARG A 68 5.41 9.03 -1.26
N LEU A 69 5.10 9.71 -2.35
CA LEU A 69 3.76 9.69 -2.94
C LEU A 69 3.43 8.30 -3.50
N LEU A 70 4.37 7.67 -4.21
CA LEU A 70 4.24 6.30 -4.71
C LEU A 70 3.95 5.32 -3.57
N SER A 71 4.73 5.39 -2.48
CA SER A 71 4.52 4.54 -1.31
C SER A 71 3.14 4.72 -0.69
N ARG A 72 2.69 5.98 -0.51
CA ARG A 72 1.35 6.29 0.02
C ARG A 72 0.24 5.81 -0.91
N TYR A 73 0.41 5.96 -2.21
CA TYR A 73 -0.56 5.50 -3.19
C TYR A 73 -0.62 3.97 -3.24
N ALA A 74 0.52 3.28 -3.29
CA ALA A 74 0.63 1.82 -3.31
C ALA A 74 -0.03 1.18 -2.07
N VAL A 75 0.09 1.78 -0.89
CA VAL A 75 -0.62 1.32 0.32
C VAL A 75 -2.14 1.39 0.14
N ARG A 76 -2.67 2.49 -0.41
CA ARG A 76 -4.11 2.64 -0.62
C ARG A 76 -4.62 1.72 -1.73
N LEU A 77 -3.89 1.64 -2.83
CA LEU A 77 -4.25 0.80 -3.97
C LEU A 77 -4.27 -0.68 -3.58
N SER A 78 -3.23 -1.15 -2.87
CA SER A 78 -3.20 -2.52 -2.36
C SER A 78 -4.39 -2.83 -1.44
N LYS A 79 -4.75 -1.91 -0.53
CA LYS A 79 -5.93 -2.07 0.34
C LYS A 79 -7.25 -2.10 -0.42
N LYS A 80 -7.41 -1.22 -1.42
CA LYS A 80 -8.61 -1.22 -2.29
C LYS A 80 -8.73 -2.56 -3.01
N ILE A 81 -7.67 -3.00 -3.66
CA ILE A 81 -7.62 -4.28 -4.37
C ILE A 81 -7.90 -5.45 -3.41
N GLY A 82 -7.29 -5.47 -2.23
CA GLY A 82 -7.55 -6.49 -1.21
C GLY A 82 -9.03 -6.57 -0.82
N SER A 83 -9.69 -5.42 -0.64
CA SER A 83 -11.12 -5.36 -0.30
C SER A 83 -12.04 -5.87 -1.43
N GLU A 84 -11.65 -5.67 -2.68
CA GLU A 84 -12.40 -6.15 -3.84
C GLU A 84 -12.16 -7.65 -4.08
N ILE A 85 -10.90 -8.11 -4.01
CA ILE A 85 -10.51 -9.53 -4.07
C ILE A 85 -11.20 -10.37 -2.98
N GLN A 86 -11.49 -9.79 -1.83
CA GLN A 86 -12.18 -10.48 -0.73
C GLN A 86 -13.58 -10.98 -1.13
N ARG A 87 -14.23 -10.33 -2.11
CA ARG A 87 -15.58 -10.65 -2.61
C ARG A 87 -15.58 -11.55 -3.84
N GLU A 88 -14.40 -11.83 -4.39
CA GLU A 88 -14.25 -12.61 -5.62
C GLU A 88 -14.43 -14.12 -5.40
N SER A 89 -14.21 -14.95 -6.42
CA SER A 89 -14.16 -16.41 -6.24
C SER A 89 -12.81 -16.85 -5.66
N THR A 90 -12.76 -18.05 -5.05
CA THR A 90 -11.50 -18.66 -4.59
C THR A 90 -10.48 -18.80 -5.72
N GLU A 91 -10.95 -19.14 -6.93
CA GLU A 91 -10.13 -19.24 -8.12
C GLU A 91 -9.47 -17.91 -8.50
N THR A 92 -10.23 -16.80 -8.50
CA THR A 92 -9.66 -15.46 -8.75
C THR A 92 -8.59 -15.11 -7.71
N VAL A 93 -8.87 -15.34 -6.42
CA VAL A 93 -7.89 -15.08 -5.34
C VAL A 93 -6.61 -15.89 -5.57
N LEU A 94 -6.77 -17.16 -5.94
CA LEU A 94 -5.65 -18.07 -6.20
C LEU A 94 -4.82 -17.61 -7.40
N ASN A 95 -5.46 -17.19 -8.49
CA ASN A 95 -4.78 -16.69 -9.68
C ASN A 95 -3.96 -15.42 -9.37
N VAL A 96 -4.53 -14.49 -8.61
CA VAL A 96 -3.80 -13.29 -8.16
C VAL A 96 -2.62 -13.67 -7.25
N ALA A 97 -2.83 -14.57 -6.28
CA ALA A 97 -1.77 -15.03 -5.39
C ALA A 97 -0.62 -15.69 -6.16
N ARG A 98 -0.93 -16.54 -7.14
CA ARG A 98 0.08 -17.21 -7.97
C ARG A 98 0.93 -16.23 -8.78
N LYS A 99 0.29 -15.18 -9.29
CA LYS A 99 0.97 -14.16 -10.09
C LYS A 99 1.84 -13.23 -9.24
N ILE A 100 1.32 -12.77 -8.11
CA ILE A 100 1.95 -11.73 -7.29
C ILE A 100 2.95 -12.30 -6.28
N ILE A 101 2.69 -13.50 -5.78
CA ILE A 101 3.45 -14.09 -4.68
C ILE A 101 4.34 -15.23 -5.16
N ASP A 102 3.73 -16.34 -5.57
CA ASP A 102 4.40 -17.60 -5.91
C ASP A 102 3.43 -18.55 -6.62
N ASN A 103 3.82 -19.06 -7.78
CA ASN A 103 2.99 -19.94 -8.60
C ASN A 103 2.68 -21.29 -7.94
N ARG A 104 3.41 -21.68 -6.89
CA ARG A 104 3.19 -22.93 -6.13
C ARG A 104 2.06 -22.83 -5.10
N ILE A 105 1.47 -21.65 -4.90
CA ILE A 105 0.31 -21.51 -4.01
C ILE A 105 -0.85 -22.32 -4.57
N ASN A 106 -1.50 -23.10 -3.70
CA ASN A 106 -2.68 -23.88 -4.05
C ASN A 106 -3.69 -23.88 -2.89
N VAL A 107 -4.88 -24.43 -3.16
CA VAL A 107 -5.86 -24.73 -2.13
C VAL A 107 -5.77 -26.21 -1.79
N GLU A 108 -5.90 -26.53 -0.51
CA GLU A 108 -5.93 -27.90 -0.02
C GLU A 108 -6.92 -28.00 1.14
N ASP A 109 -7.70 -29.07 1.13
CA ASP A 109 -8.59 -29.39 2.24
C ASP A 109 -7.79 -30.06 3.35
N ILE A 110 -7.82 -29.46 4.54
CA ILE A 110 -7.19 -30.06 5.72
C ILE A 110 -8.21 -30.31 6.81
N GLN A 111 -8.00 -31.38 7.57
CA GLN A 111 -8.85 -31.74 8.70
C GLN A 111 -8.39 -30.98 9.94
N LEU A 112 -9.17 -30.00 10.39
CA LEU A 112 -8.90 -29.24 11.60
C LEU A 112 -9.99 -29.51 12.62
N ARG A 113 -9.62 -30.09 13.77
CA ARG A 113 -10.55 -30.38 14.88
C ARG A 113 -11.81 -31.14 14.45
N GLY A 114 -11.67 -32.09 13.54
CA GLY A 114 -12.81 -32.87 13.04
C GLY A 114 -13.61 -32.22 11.91
N VAL A 115 -13.24 -31.01 11.45
CA VAL A 115 -13.91 -30.30 10.34
C VAL A 115 -12.97 -30.16 9.15
N LYS A 116 -13.44 -30.59 7.97
CA LYS A 116 -12.73 -30.43 6.71
C LYS A 116 -12.79 -28.97 6.27
N THR A 117 -11.65 -28.30 6.21
CA THR A 117 -11.54 -26.86 5.89
C THR A 117 -10.62 -26.66 4.71
N SER A 118 -11.11 -25.99 3.66
CA SER A 118 -10.28 -25.59 2.51
C SER A 118 -9.42 -24.38 2.88
N LEU A 119 -8.10 -24.55 2.90
CA LEU A 119 -7.14 -23.48 3.18
C LEU A 119 -6.17 -23.30 2.02
N PHE A 120 -5.54 -22.12 1.98
CA PHE A 120 -4.49 -21.85 1.02
C PHE A 120 -3.14 -22.31 1.59
N LYS A 121 -2.38 -23.05 0.81
CA LYS A 121 -1.03 -23.50 1.18
C LYS A 121 0.03 -22.67 0.48
N ILE A 122 1.02 -22.22 1.25
CA ILE A 122 2.11 -21.36 0.81
C ILE A 122 3.44 -22.00 1.18
N PRO A 123 4.42 -22.12 0.28
CA PRO A 123 5.75 -22.63 0.64
C PRO A 123 6.35 -21.84 1.82
N VAL A 124 6.91 -22.52 2.81
CA VAL A 124 7.50 -21.88 4.00
C VAL A 124 8.49 -20.76 3.66
N PRO A 125 9.45 -20.92 2.71
CA PRO A 125 10.38 -19.84 2.36
C PRO A 125 9.65 -18.60 1.82
N THR A 126 8.61 -18.82 1.01
CA THR A 126 7.77 -17.76 0.45
C THR A 126 7.00 -17.05 1.54
N TYR A 127 6.41 -17.77 2.48
CA TYR A 127 5.72 -17.18 3.64
C TYR A 127 6.67 -16.34 4.50
N LEU A 128 7.86 -16.86 4.83
CA LEU A 128 8.86 -16.16 5.65
C LEU A 128 9.32 -14.84 5.00
N ARG A 129 9.57 -14.86 3.68
CA ARG A 129 9.95 -13.67 2.91
C ARG A 129 8.92 -12.53 2.99
N ILE A 130 7.65 -12.85 3.15
CA ILE A 130 6.57 -11.85 3.18
C ILE A 130 6.22 -11.49 4.64
N SER A 131 6.17 -12.48 5.51
CA SER A 131 5.75 -12.31 6.90
C SER A 131 6.66 -11.36 7.70
N GLN A 132 7.94 -11.22 7.31
CA GLN A 132 8.87 -10.26 7.91
C GLN A 132 8.39 -8.80 7.85
N TYR A 133 7.49 -8.45 6.92
CA TYR A 133 6.93 -7.10 6.84
C TYR A 133 5.84 -6.83 7.89
N PHE A 134 5.37 -7.84 8.62
CA PHE A 134 4.36 -7.68 9.65
C PHE A 134 4.95 -7.79 11.06
N LYS A 135 4.64 -6.81 11.91
CA LYS A 135 5.11 -6.78 13.31
C LYS A 135 4.27 -7.65 14.26
N SER A 136 3.03 -8.00 13.88
CA SER A 136 2.12 -8.72 14.77
C SER A 136 2.56 -10.17 14.97
N ILE A 137 2.48 -10.65 16.22
CA ILE A 137 2.91 -11.99 16.62
C ILE A 137 2.20 -13.10 15.84
N LYS A 138 0.98 -12.86 15.34
CA LYS A 138 0.24 -13.84 14.54
C LYS A 138 1.02 -14.30 13.31
N TRP A 139 1.85 -13.46 12.72
CA TRP A 139 2.60 -13.77 11.48
C TRP A 139 3.90 -14.54 11.72
N LYS A 140 4.28 -14.79 12.98
CA LYS A 140 5.44 -15.61 13.27
C LYS A 140 5.15 -17.06 12.86
N LEU A 141 6.10 -17.71 12.20
CA LEU A 141 5.96 -19.09 11.72
C LEU A 141 5.55 -20.08 12.82
N VAL A 142 6.06 -19.89 14.04
CA VAL A 142 5.70 -20.70 15.23
C VAL A 142 4.21 -20.65 15.60
N ASN A 143 3.49 -19.64 15.12
CA ASN A 143 2.05 -19.45 15.36
C ASN A 143 1.20 -19.83 14.13
N GLN A 144 1.76 -20.58 13.19
CA GLN A 144 1.09 -21.00 11.95
C GLN A 144 0.95 -22.51 11.87
N ILE A 145 -0.02 -22.96 11.08
CA ILE A 145 -0.17 -24.39 10.74
C ILE A 145 0.84 -24.71 9.64
N VAL A 146 1.79 -25.59 9.93
CA VAL A 146 2.84 -26.00 8.98
C VAL A 146 2.79 -27.51 8.77
N ILE A 147 2.61 -27.94 7.53
CA ILE A 147 2.55 -29.37 7.14
C ILE A 147 3.36 -29.54 5.85
N ASN A 148 4.27 -30.53 5.82
CA ASN A 148 5.06 -30.89 4.63
C ASN A 148 5.77 -29.72 3.93
N GLY A 149 6.28 -28.74 4.69
CA GLY A 149 6.98 -27.57 4.15
C GLY A 149 6.08 -26.44 3.64
N TYR A 150 4.78 -26.49 3.93
CA TYR A 150 3.80 -25.46 3.58
C TYR A 150 3.12 -24.87 4.81
N VAL A 151 2.90 -23.56 4.77
CA VAL A 151 2.08 -22.80 5.72
C VAL A 151 0.65 -22.73 5.20
N TYR A 152 -0.31 -23.08 6.05
CA TYR A 152 -1.73 -23.04 5.72
C TYR A 152 -2.38 -21.79 6.29
N VAL A 153 -2.99 -20.99 5.41
CA VAL A 153 -3.61 -19.71 5.77
C VAL A 153 -5.04 -19.62 5.26
N GLY A 154 -5.87 -18.91 6.03
CA GLY A 154 -7.23 -18.57 5.59
C GLY A 154 -7.23 -17.49 4.52
N ARG A 155 -8.40 -17.29 3.90
CA ARG A 155 -8.61 -16.30 2.83
C ARG A 155 -8.16 -14.89 3.21
N ARG A 156 -8.52 -14.42 4.40
CA ARG A 156 -8.20 -13.05 4.88
C ARG A 156 -6.69 -12.85 5.02
N ASP A 157 -5.97 -13.87 5.51
CA ASP A 157 -4.53 -13.79 5.68
C ASP A 157 -3.81 -13.88 4.34
N LEU A 158 -4.27 -14.72 3.41
CA LEU A 158 -3.74 -14.73 2.03
C LEU A 158 -3.91 -13.36 1.37
N ILE A 159 -5.09 -12.73 1.48
CA ILE A 159 -5.32 -11.40 0.92
C ILE A 159 -4.39 -10.38 1.57
N ARG A 160 -4.17 -10.45 2.87
CA ARG A 160 -3.22 -9.53 3.54
C ARG A 160 -1.77 -9.72 3.04
N LEU A 161 -1.37 -10.94 2.67
CA LEU A 161 -0.10 -11.23 2.02
C LEU A 161 -0.05 -10.65 0.59
N ILE A 162 -1.13 -10.79 -0.19
CA ILE A 162 -1.27 -10.21 -1.53
C ILE A 162 -1.13 -8.68 -1.46
N GLU A 163 -1.82 -8.02 -0.53
CA GLU A 163 -1.74 -6.57 -0.36
C GLU A 163 -0.29 -6.09 -0.14
N GLU A 164 0.45 -6.82 0.69
CA GLU A 164 1.84 -6.48 1.01
C GLU A 164 2.77 -6.67 -0.19
N MET A 165 2.64 -7.79 -0.89
CA MET A 165 3.44 -8.08 -2.08
C MET A 165 3.08 -7.18 -3.26
N LEU A 166 1.82 -6.78 -3.40
CA LEU A 166 1.40 -5.84 -4.43
C LEU A 166 1.98 -4.44 -4.17
N LYS A 167 1.92 -3.98 -2.92
CA LYS A 167 2.54 -2.73 -2.50
C LYS A 167 4.05 -2.75 -2.80
N ASP A 168 4.74 -3.82 -2.41
CA ASP A 168 6.16 -4.02 -2.68
C ASP A 168 6.46 -4.01 -4.18
N ALA A 169 5.66 -4.72 -4.97
CA ALA A 169 5.84 -4.81 -6.41
C ALA A 169 5.68 -3.47 -7.14
N ILE A 170 4.78 -2.59 -6.69
CA ILE A 170 4.59 -1.25 -7.24
C ILE A 170 5.76 -0.33 -6.86
N ILE A 171 6.18 -0.34 -5.59
CA ILE A 171 7.24 0.55 -5.08
C ILE A 171 8.60 0.18 -5.66
N ASN A 172 8.90 -1.12 -5.73
CA ASN A 172 10.18 -1.63 -6.24
C ASN A 172 10.13 -1.92 -7.75
N GLU A 173 9.14 -1.37 -8.46
CA GLU A 173 9.03 -1.43 -9.92
C GLU A 173 9.12 -2.85 -10.50
N ARG A 174 8.60 -3.86 -9.78
CA ARG A 174 8.39 -5.21 -10.34
C ARG A 174 7.12 -5.26 -11.19
N ILE A 175 6.18 -4.34 -10.93
CA ILE A 175 5.10 -3.98 -11.85
C ILE A 175 5.46 -2.60 -12.39
N ARG A 176 5.91 -2.55 -13.65
CA ARG A 176 6.23 -1.30 -14.33
C ARG A 176 5.10 -0.91 -15.25
N LEU A 177 4.62 0.31 -15.06
CA LEU A 177 3.67 0.93 -15.95
C LEU A 177 4.41 2.09 -16.61
N LYS A 178 4.64 1.98 -17.92
CA LYS A 178 5.42 2.96 -18.67
C LYS A 178 4.50 3.96 -19.34
N LEU A 179 4.86 5.23 -19.21
CA LEU A 179 4.37 6.27 -20.10
C LEU A 179 5.25 6.30 -21.35
N PRO A 180 4.68 6.63 -22.52
CA PRO A 180 5.46 6.90 -23.72
C PRO A 180 6.56 7.94 -23.47
N ASP A 181 7.78 7.68 -23.95
CA ASP A 181 8.97 8.49 -23.62
C ASP A 181 8.92 9.92 -24.18
N HIS A 182 8.12 10.15 -25.23
CA HIS A 182 7.95 11.46 -25.85
C HIS A 182 7.03 12.42 -25.06
N ILE A 183 6.45 11.95 -23.95
CA ILE A 183 5.64 12.80 -23.06
C ILE A 183 6.57 13.60 -22.15
N ASP A 184 6.61 14.90 -22.36
CA ASP A 184 7.25 15.83 -21.44
C ASP A 184 6.41 15.98 -20.15
N LEU A 185 7.06 15.77 -19.01
CA LEU A 185 6.48 15.88 -17.66
C LEU A 185 7.21 16.92 -16.80
N SER A 186 7.95 17.84 -17.42
CA SER A 186 8.80 18.81 -16.73
C SER A 186 8.01 19.70 -15.75
N ASP A 187 6.80 20.12 -16.13
CA ASP A 187 5.95 20.94 -15.27
C ASP A 187 5.32 20.13 -14.13
N GLU A 188 4.87 18.90 -14.41
CA GLU A 188 4.38 17.96 -13.41
C GLU A 188 5.46 17.60 -12.39
N TYR A 189 6.70 17.42 -12.86
CA TYR A 189 7.86 17.17 -12.01
C TYR A 189 8.07 18.34 -11.03
N ARG A 190 8.03 19.59 -11.50
CA ARG A 190 8.15 20.77 -10.64
C ARG A 190 7.03 20.82 -9.58
N ARG A 191 5.78 20.57 -9.99
CA ARG A 191 4.62 20.55 -9.08
C ARG A 191 4.74 19.46 -8.01
N ILE A 192 5.05 18.23 -8.41
CA ILE A 192 5.20 17.11 -7.47
C ILE A 192 6.40 17.31 -6.54
N SER A 193 7.52 17.81 -7.05
CA SER A 193 8.70 18.14 -6.24
C SER A 193 8.37 19.19 -5.17
N GLN A 194 7.58 20.22 -5.50
CA GLN A 194 7.08 21.18 -4.51
C GLN A 194 6.22 20.50 -3.45
N ILE A 195 5.31 19.61 -3.84
CA ILE A 195 4.44 18.88 -2.92
C ILE A 195 5.27 18.04 -1.95
N GLU A 196 6.26 17.28 -2.43
CA GLU A 196 7.15 16.48 -1.58
C GLU A 196 7.98 17.34 -0.62
N ARG A 197 8.42 18.53 -1.06
CA ARG A 197 9.09 19.51 -0.18
C ARG A 197 8.16 20.02 0.92
N THR A 198 6.93 20.41 0.60
CA THR A 198 5.96 20.90 1.62
C THR A 198 5.69 19.86 2.70
N PHE A 199 5.63 18.56 2.35
CA PHE A 199 5.49 17.49 3.34
C PHE A 199 6.69 17.40 4.29
N THR A 200 7.89 17.73 3.82
CA THR A 200 9.11 17.77 4.62
C THR A 200 9.15 19.02 5.51
N GLU A 201 8.66 20.15 5.01
CA GLU A 201 8.66 21.42 5.75
C GLU A 201 7.62 21.48 6.87
N LYS A 202 6.52 20.73 6.79
CA LYS A 202 5.56 20.58 7.91
C LYS A 202 6.17 19.90 9.14
N ILE A 203 7.38 19.32 9.02
CA ILE A 203 8.17 18.76 10.13
C ILE A 203 9.21 19.79 10.65
N LYS A 204 9.17 21.05 10.18
CA LYS A 204 9.94 22.12 10.84
C LYS A 204 9.22 22.49 12.14
N MET A 205 9.97 22.51 13.25
CA MET A 205 9.43 22.96 14.54
C MET A 205 8.77 24.33 14.38
N PRO A 206 7.56 24.55 14.94
CA PRO A 206 6.92 25.85 14.89
C PRO A 206 7.84 26.88 15.56
N LYS A 207 8.35 27.83 14.78
CA LYS A 207 9.10 28.98 15.30
C LYS A 207 8.09 29.99 15.83
N GLY A 208 7.99 30.15 17.14
CA GLY A 208 7.09 31.10 17.79
C GLY A 208 6.98 30.92 19.30
N LYS A 209 6.27 31.83 19.98
CA LYS A 209 5.95 31.68 21.40
C LYS A 209 4.99 30.50 21.59
N ILE A 210 5.36 29.58 22.47
CA ILE A 210 4.54 28.42 22.83
C ILE A 210 3.28 28.93 23.56
N ARG A 211 2.10 28.66 22.98
CA ARG A 211 0.81 28.94 23.61
C ARG A 211 0.33 27.69 24.34
N VAL A 212 0.45 27.69 25.66
CA VAL A 212 0.01 26.56 26.51
C VAL A 212 -1.48 26.24 26.33
N ASP A 213 -2.32 27.24 26.05
CA ASP A 213 -3.76 27.04 25.82
C ASP A 213 -4.07 26.22 24.57
N ALA A 214 -3.15 26.19 23.60
CA ALA A 214 -3.28 25.38 22.39
C ALA A 214 -2.88 23.92 22.60
N PHE A 215 -2.38 23.56 23.79
CA PHE A 215 -2.03 22.18 24.09
C PHE A 215 -3.30 21.33 24.24
N PRO A 216 -3.25 20.07 23.78
CA PRO A 216 -4.32 19.12 24.06
C PRO A 216 -4.49 18.97 25.59
N PRO A 217 -5.71 18.69 26.07
CA PRO A 217 -6.02 18.72 27.50
C PRO A 217 -5.12 17.79 28.32
N CYS A 218 -4.73 16.63 27.79
CA CYS A 218 -3.82 15.71 28.45
C CYS A 218 -2.42 16.29 28.70
N MET A 219 -1.85 17.02 27.73
CA MET A 219 -0.51 17.62 27.86
C MET A 219 -0.54 18.86 28.75
N ARG A 220 -1.66 19.60 28.75
CA ARG A 220 -1.90 20.71 29.69
C ARG A 220 -1.90 20.22 31.14
N GLU A 221 -2.59 19.13 31.40
CA GLU A 221 -2.64 18.49 32.73
C GLU A 221 -1.26 18.01 33.18
N LEU A 222 -0.52 17.30 32.30
CA LEU A 222 0.84 16.85 32.61
C LEU A 222 1.79 18.01 32.89
N LEU A 223 1.68 19.11 32.14
CA LEU A 223 2.47 20.31 32.37
C LEU A 223 2.10 21.01 33.69
N SER A 224 0.82 21.07 34.06
CA SER A 224 0.38 21.64 35.35
C SER A 224 0.93 20.81 36.51
N ARG A 225 0.75 19.49 36.47
CA ARG A 225 1.27 18.57 37.48
C ARG A 225 2.80 18.67 37.61
N ALA A 226 3.52 18.80 36.50
CA ALA A 226 4.96 19.02 36.52
C ALA A 226 5.36 20.35 37.16
N ARG A 227 4.65 21.45 36.84
CA ARG A 227 4.89 22.79 37.42
C ARG A 227 4.59 22.85 38.91
N GLU A 228 3.58 22.11 39.35
CA GLU A 228 3.21 21.95 40.76
C GLU A 228 4.16 21.01 41.54
N GLY A 229 5.18 20.45 40.89
CA GLY A 229 6.13 19.53 41.51
C GLY A 229 5.54 18.16 41.85
N ARG A 230 4.38 17.78 41.28
CA ARG A 230 3.80 16.45 41.49
C ARG A 230 4.63 15.41 40.76
N ASN A 231 4.75 14.23 41.37
CA ASN A 231 5.43 13.11 40.73
C ASN A 231 4.68 12.64 39.47
N LEU A 232 5.37 12.75 38.33
CA LEU A 232 4.99 12.09 37.09
C LEU A 232 5.64 10.71 37.02
N SER A 233 4.92 9.71 36.50
CA SER A 233 5.46 8.40 36.13
C SER A 233 6.48 8.51 34.99
N HIS A 234 7.25 7.44 34.75
CA HIS A 234 8.26 7.42 33.68
C HIS A 234 7.64 7.70 32.30
N THR A 235 6.49 7.08 32.00
CA THR A 235 5.78 7.28 30.73
C THR A 235 5.25 8.71 30.59
N GLU A 236 4.74 9.30 31.67
CA GLU A 236 4.25 10.69 31.68
C GLU A 236 5.40 11.68 31.45
N ARG A 237 6.56 11.48 32.10
CA ARG A 237 7.76 12.31 31.89
C ARG A 237 8.25 12.24 30.44
N PHE A 238 8.39 11.03 29.90
CA PHE A 238 8.80 10.83 28.51
C PHE A 238 7.82 11.47 27.52
N SER A 239 6.52 11.30 27.78
CA SER A 239 5.46 11.86 26.93
C SER A 239 5.47 13.39 26.95
N LEU A 240 5.66 14.01 28.11
CA LEU A 240 5.75 15.47 28.23
C LEU A 240 7.02 16.01 27.56
N ALA A 241 8.17 15.36 27.77
CA ALA A 241 9.45 15.79 27.21
C ALA A 241 9.55 15.65 25.69
N THR A 242 8.89 14.64 25.11
CA THR A 242 8.87 14.44 23.64
C THR A 242 7.81 15.29 22.94
N PHE A 243 6.81 15.77 23.67
CA PHE A 243 5.78 16.67 23.16
C PHE A 243 6.28 18.13 23.07
N LEU A 244 7.09 18.56 24.03
CA LEU A 244 7.73 19.89 24.06
C LEU A 244 8.90 19.96 23.06
#